data_AF-A0A0F9U934-F1
#
_entry.id   AF-A0A0F9U934-F1
#
_cell.length_a   1.000
_cell.length_b   1.000
_cell.length_c   1.000
_cell.angle_alpha   90.00
_cell.angle_beta   90.00
_cell.angle_gamma   90.00
#
_symmetry.space_group_name_H-M   'P 1'
#
loop_
_entity.id
_entity.type
_entity.pdbx_description
1 polymer ?
#
loop_
_entity_poly.entity_id
_entity_poly.type
_entity_poly.pdbx_seq_one_letter_code
_entity_poly.pdbx_strand_id
1 'polypeptide(L)'
;MANKYAPQAAFNWPGAPDNWCDADDGVQDVAPPGAGDVAIFTVNSGAATMDNNVNIGGLTMTGFTGSVSMNNDIDCDGVITNLSGTFTGGGDILVAGHVTVGANLIMTGMTGRLNFDGGGAYQLTAGVRIFGLILNAGSTVTLQADSLVDNFQVVTGTFADGGNDFDIAGSIICAGTITTTGDWTMSGTGSLINAGPSNALAGLNIAAGVVGTLIGTFYCRKLAGSGTYQGANLFYVRFPPDNFWSFAGTASSNTTINLSGSRSSGAGITLNNALFNLQGYDGNVLTMDGDLNTGTGVIRIYGSSGDRTVTLDMVTFDIKGGESEVVLGTPAASAGRWGKIDFGSGYHQIASLRYGNAANNAGNGIDFGTADVECSGNLNATGIAAADIANTNGTIRLGTITALDMSVGGTIQGYGSVDGTGNSDVEFAPAVGSLAMCGVGV
;
A
#
# COMPACT_ATOMS: atom_id res chain seq x y z
N MET A 1 -25.19 29.31 34.41
CA MET A 1 -23.98 29.72 33.68
C MET A 1 -23.09 28.50 33.63
N ALA A 2 -22.38 28.25 32.53
CA ALA A 2 -21.38 27.19 32.51
C ALA A 2 -20.19 27.64 33.37
N ASN A 3 -19.72 26.79 34.28
CA ASN A 3 -18.52 27.09 35.05
C ASN A 3 -17.30 26.86 34.16
N LYS A 4 -16.22 27.63 34.41
CA LYS A 4 -14.96 27.47 33.70
C LYS A 4 -13.92 26.89 34.63
N TYR A 5 -13.14 25.92 34.17
CA TYR A 5 -12.11 25.29 34.99
C TYR A 5 -10.72 25.45 34.37
N ALA A 6 -9.67 25.59 35.17
CA ALA A 6 -8.28 25.62 34.71
C ALA A 6 -7.38 24.71 35.56
N PRO A 7 -6.32 24.12 34.99
CA PRO A 7 -5.35 23.37 35.78
C PRO A 7 -4.52 24.28 36.68
N GLN A 8 -4.34 23.89 37.93
CA GLN A 8 -3.41 24.56 38.84
C GLN A 8 -2.52 23.57 39.59
N ALA A 9 -1.21 23.84 39.60
CA ALA A 9 -0.20 22.97 40.20
C ALA A 9 -0.32 22.80 41.73
N ALA A 10 -1.16 23.60 42.40
CA ALA A 10 -1.25 23.69 43.85
C ALA A 10 -2.52 23.05 44.45
N PHE A 11 -3.44 22.55 43.64
CA PHE A 11 -4.75 22.08 44.11
C PHE A 11 -4.96 20.62 43.77
N ASN A 12 -5.04 19.77 44.79
CA ASN A 12 -5.61 18.42 44.66
C ASN A 12 -7.01 18.46 45.27
N TRP A 13 -7.99 17.88 44.59
CA TRP A 13 -9.33 17.70 45.15
C TRP A 13 -9.25 16.76 46.38
N PRO A 14 -9.87 17.09 47.52
CA PRO A 14 -9.92 16.16 48.65
C PRO A 14 -10.63 14.86 48.23
N GLY A 15 -9.87 13.78 48.05
CA GLY A 15 -10.38 12.48 47.61
C GLY A 15 -10.41 12.25 46.10
N ALA A 16 -9.98 13.21 45.26
CA ALA A 16 -9.79 13.02 43.83
C ALA A 16 -8.37 13.47 43.42
N PRO A 17 -7.58 12.63 42.73
CA PRO A 17 -6.21 12.96 42.35
C PRO A 17 -6.09 13.93 41.15
N ASP A 18 -7.23 14.44 40.66
CA ASP A 18 -7.31 15.51 39.67
C ASP A 18 -6.87 16.87 40.28
N ASN A 19 -6.41 17.80 39.44
CA ASN A 19 -5.91 19.12 39.88
C ASN A 19 -6.53 20.35 39.19
N TRP A 20 -7.83 20.27 38.89
CA TRP A 20 -8.61 21.30 38.21
C TRP A 20 -9.22 22.27 39.22
N CYS A 21 -9.31 23.57 38.94
CA CYS A 21 -10.00 24.55 39.81
C CYS A 21 -10.88 25.49 38.98
N ASP A 22 -11.82 26.21 39.60
CA ASP A 22 -12.59 27.26 38.91
C ASP A 22 -11.62 28.33 38.39
N ALA A 23 -11.78 28.70 37.13
CA ALA A 23 -11.00 29.70 36.42
C ALA A 23 -11.61 31.11 36.53
N ASP A 24 -12.90 31.23 36.89
CA ASP A 24 -13.62 32.50 36.90
C ASP A 24 -13.32 33.34 38.16
N ASP A 25 -13.03 32.73 39.31
CA ASP A 25 -12.75 33.44 40.56
C ASP A 25 -11.46 33.03 41.31
N GLY A 26 -10.75 32.01 40.82
CA GLY A 26 -9.54 31.48 41.45
C GLY A 26 -9.78 30.75 42.77
N VAL A 27 -11.04 30.41 43.08
CA VAL A 27 -11.43 29.59 44.22
C VAL A 27 -11.52 28.13 43.76
N GLN A 28 -11.13 27.21 44.65
CA GLN A 28 -11.36 25.79 44.41
C GLN A 28 -12.86 25.52 44.58
N ASP A 29 -13.50 25.08 43.51
CA ASP A 29 -14.87 24.54 43.59
C ASP A 29 -14.92 23.32 44.51
N VAL A 30 -16.12 22.80 44.79
CA VAL A 30 -16.31 21.56 45.61
C VAL A 30 -16.64 20.32 44.78
N ALA A 31 -16.74 20.46 43.45
CA ALA A 31 -16.95 19.36 42.52
C ALA A 31 -16.07 19.48 41.26
N PRO A 32 -15.65 18.35 40.67
CA PRO A 32 -14.97 18.35 39.37
C PRO A 32 -15.90 18.87 38.25
N PRO A 33 -15.35 19.24 37.08
CA PRO A 33 -16.15 19.67 35.93
C PRO A 33 -17.18 18.62 35.53
N GLY A 34 -18.39 19.08 35.21
CA GLY A 34 -19.48 18.24 34.73
C GLY A 34 -20.00 18.63 33.35
N ALA A 35 -21.00 17.87 32.89
CA ALA A 35 -21.61 18.09 31.58
C ALA A 35 -22.11 19.54 31.43
N GLY A 36 -21.66 20.20 30.37
CA GLY A 36 -21.96 21.61 30.10
C GLY A 36 -20.91 22.62 30.59
N ASP A 37 -19.98 22.20 31.45
CA ASP A 37 -18.87 23.06 31.90
C ASP A 37 -17.77 23.20 30.84
N VAL A 38 -16.94 24.23 30.95
CA VAL A 38 -15.86 24.50 30.00
C VAL A 38 -14.50 24.42 30.68
N ALA A 39 -13.64 23.56 30.18
CA ALA A 39 -12.25 23.47 30.60
C ALA A 39 -11.38 24.46 29.82
N ILE A 40 -10.48 25.20 30.48
CA ILE A 40 -9.65 26.25 29.91
C ILE A 40 -8.19 26.11 30.35
N PHE A 41 -7.34 25.84 29.37
CA PHE A 41 -5.91 25.70 29.50
C PHE A 41 -5.27 26.82 28.69
N THR A 42 -4.33 27.53 29.31
CA THR A 42 -3.64 28.67 28.71
C THR A 42 -2.14 28.47 28.81
N VAL A 43 -1.35 29.37 28.21
CA VAL A 43 0.11 29.38 28.35
C VAL A 43 0.61 29.40 29.81
N ASN A 44 -0.21 29.88 30.75
CA ASN A 44 0.14 29.97 32.17
C ASN A 44 -0.42 28.81 33.00
N SER A 45 -1.17 27.89 32.40
CA SER A 45 -1.73 26.73 33.11
C SER A 45 -0.62 25.75 33.48
N GLY A 46 -0.72 25.16 34.67
CA GLY A 46 0.20 24.11 35.12
C GLY A 46 -0.05 22.78 34.40
N ALA A 47 0.78 21.77 34.74
CA ALA A 47 0.49 20.40 34.36
C ALA A 47 -0.86 19.95 34.96
N ALA A 48 -1.58 19.10 34.24
CA ALA A 48 -2.87 18.57 34.67
C ALA A 48 -2.83 17.04 34.86
N THR A 49 -3.55 16.53 35.86
CA THR A 49 -3.86 15.10 36.03
C THR A 49 -5.36 14.88 35.86
N MET A 50 -5.71 13.80 35.17
CA MET A 50 -7.07 13.31 34.94
C MET A 50 -7.12 11.81 35.23
N ASP A 51 -7.54 11.52 36.44
CA ASP A 51 -7.67 10.19 37.00
C ASP A 51 -9.13 9.76 37.13
N ASN A 52 -10.08 10.58 36.72
CA ASN A 52 -11.49 10.23 36.57
C ASN A 52 -11.98 10.55 35.16
N ASN A 53 -13.07 9.91 34.73
CA ASN A 53 -13.76 10.30 33.50
C ASN A 53 -14.33 11.71 33.67
N VAL A 54 -14.04 12.59 32.71
CA VAL A 54 -14.52 13.97 32.72
C VAL A 54 -15.46 14.16 31.53
N ASN A 55 -16.73 14.47 31.78
CA ASN A 55 -17.65 14.93 30.74
C ASN A 55 -17.78 16.45 30.84
N ILE A 56 -17.43 17.17 29.77
CA ILE A 56 -17.44 18.63 29.70
C ILE A 56 -18.20 19.11 28.45
N GLY A 57 -18.83 20.27 28.58
CA GLY A 57 -19.46 20.98 27.47
C GLY A 57 -18.48 21.72 26.55
N GLY A 58 -17.20 21.82 26.88
CA GLY A 58 -16.19 22.39 26.00
C GLY A 58 -14.77 22.36 26.57
N LEU A 59 -13.76 22.44 25.70
CA LEU A 59 -12.35 22.49 26.07
C LEU A 59 -11.62 23.56 25.26
N THR A 60 -10.93 24.48 25.90
CA THR A 60 -10.12 25.53 25.24
C THR A 60 -8.68 25.40 25.69
N MET A 61 -7.74 25.18 24.77
CA MET A 61 -6.31 25.04 25.08
C MET A 61 -5.46 26.05 24.30
N THR A 62 -5.67 27.34 24.51
CA THR A 62 -4.96 28.36 23.70
C THR A 62 -3.53 28.56 24.17
N GLY A 63 -2.57 28.10 23.38
CA GLY A 63 -1.13 28.27 23.66
C GLY A 63 -0.61 27.41 24.82
N PHE A 64 -1.36 26.39 25.23
CA PHE A 64 -0.95 25.48 26.28
C PHE A 64 0.17 24.56 25.78
N THR A 65 1.26 24.49 26.54
CA THR A 65 2.44 23.63 26.22
C THR A 65 2.77 22.67 27.35
N GLY A 66 1.98 22.67 28.42
CA GLY A 66 2.15 21.79 29.56
C GLY A 66 1.75 20.34 29.25
N SER A 67 1.85 19.50 30.28
CA SER A 67 1.45 18.09 30.19
C SER A 67 0.08 17.84 30.80
N VAL A 68 -0.65 16.91 30.21
CA VAL A 68 -1.89 16.34 30.73
C VAL A 68 -1.69 14.83 30.88
N SER A 69 -1.73 14.33 32.11
CA SER A 69 -1.68 12.90 32.40
C SER A 69 -3.10 12.37 32.52
N MET A 70 -3.50 11.43 31.67
CA MET A 70 -4.85 10.88 31.61
C MET A 70 -4.84 9.39 31.88
N ASN A 71 -5.41 8.95 32.99
CA ASN A 71 -5.69 7.54 33.24
C ASN A 71 -7.11 7.13 32.81
N ASN A 72 -7.95 8.12 32.48
CA ASN A 72 -9.37 7.98 32.15
C ASN A 72 -9.76 8.95 31.02
N ASP A 73 -11.00 8.82 30.53
CA ASP A 73 -11.44 9.46 29.30
C ASP A 73 -11.88 10.92 29.51
N ILE A 74 -11.60 11.76 28.51
CA ILE A 74 -12.26 13.07 28.35
C ILE A 74 -13.39 12.89 27.34
N ASP A 75 -14.61 13.15 27.77
CA ASP A 75 -15.78 13.24 26.91
C ASP A 75 -16.18 14.70 26.72
N CYS A 76 -15.99 15.23 25.51
CA CYS A 76 -16.33 16.61 25.18
C CYS A 76 -17.48 16.66 24.18
N ASP A 77 -18.67 16.99 24.68
CA ASP A 77 -19.89 17.08 23.89
C ASP A 77 -20.02 18.40 23.12
N GLY A 78 -19.26 19.43 23.50
CA GLY A 78 -19.25 20.72 22.81
C GLY A 78 -17.93 21.05 22.12
N VAL A 79 -17.61 22.34 21.99
CA VAL A 79 -16.51 22.80 21.13
C VAL A 79 -15.16 22.64 21.82
N ILE A 80 -14.21 22.00 21.14
CA ILE A 80 -12.79 22.01 21.50
C ILE A 80 -12.05 23.04 20.64
N THR A 81 -11.44 24.02 21.30
CA THR A 81 -10.65 25.08 20.64
C THR A 81 -9.18 24.92 20.95
N ASN A 82 -8.34 24.79 19.91
CA ASN A 82 -6.89 24.71 19.98
C ASN A 82 -6.34 23.57 20.84
N LEU A 83 -6.89 22.36 20.73
CA LEU A 83 -6.35 21.18 21.45
C LEU A 83 -4.83 21.11 21.26
N SER A 84 -4.06 21.19 22.35
CA SER A 84 -2.60 21.35 22.33
C SER A 84 -1.96 20.87 23.64
N GLY A 85 -0.63 20.76 23.67
CA GLY A 85 0.12 20.27 24.82
C GLY A 85 0.51 18.80 24.72
N THR A 86 1.08 18.26 25.79
CA THR A 86 1.56 16.87 25.84
C THR A 86 0.62 15.98 26.65
N PHE A 87 -0.09 15.06 26.01
CA PHE A 87 -0.93 14.08 26.66
C PHE A 87 -0.19 12.75 26.85
N THR A 88 -0.35 12.13 28.02
CA THR A 88 0.26 10.85 28.41
C THR A 88 -0.75 9.99 29.16
N GLY A 89 -0.59 8.67 29.16
CA GLY A 89 -1.44 7.74 29.94
C GLY A 89 -2.39 6.87 29.12
N GLY A 90 -3.50 6.43 29.71
CA GLY A 90 -4.35 5.38 29.16
C GLY A 90 -5.63 5.81 28.44
N GLY A 91 -6.19 6.98 28.79
CA GLY A 91 -7.56 7.37 28.41
C GLY A 91 -7.72 7.95 27.00
N ASP A 92 -8.94 7.86 26.48
CA ASP A 92 -9.38 8.42 25.20
C ASP A 92 -9.80 9.90 25.33
N ILE A 93 -9.70 10.66 24.24
CA ILE A 93 -10.37 11.96 24.09
C ILE A 93 -11.50 11.75 23.08
N LEU A 94 -12.72 11.66 23.60
CA LEU A 94 -13.94 11.55 22.80
C LEU A 94 -14.46 12.93 22.49
N VAL A 95 -14.76 13.17 21.22
CA VAL A 95 -15.26 14.45 20.77
C VAL A 95 -16.50 14.29 19.90
N ALA A 96 -17.64 14.77 20.43
CA ALA A 96 -18.90 14.83 19.71
C ALA A 96 -19.18 16.22 19.09
N GLY A 97 -18.49 17.26 19.54
CA GLY A 97 -18.59 18.62 18.97
C GLY A 97 -17.54 18.94 17.90
N HIS A 98 -17.37 20.22 17.57
CA HIS A 98 -16.32 20.71 16.65
C HIS A 98 -14.96 20.77 17.35
N VAL A 99 -13.88 20.31 16.70
CA VAL A 99 -12.49 20.49 17.19
C VAL A 99 -11.63 21.23 16.18
N THR A 100 -10.92 22.23 16.71
CA THR A 100 -9.69 22.73 16.10
C THR A 100 -8.51 22.24 16.93
N VAL A 101 -7.62 21.46 16.32
CA VAL A 101 -6.35 21.07 16.95
C VAL A 101 -5.30 22.13 16.66
N GLY A 102 -4.72 22.67 17.72
CA GLY A 102 -3.72 23.74 17.65
C GLY A 102 -2.31 23.20 17.43
N ALA A 103 -1.33 24.10 17.32
CA ALA A 103 0.08 23.73 17.19
C ALA A 103 0.58 22.97 18.42
N ASN A 104 1.34 21.88 18.19
CA ASN A 104 2.03 21.07 19.20
C ASN A 104 1.13 20.18 20.07
N LEU A 105 0.07 19.58 19.50
CA LEU A 105 -0.55 18.42 20.14
C LEU A 105 0.39 17.21 20.06
N ILE A 106 0.84 16.73 21.22
CA ILE A 106 1.70 15.55 21.36
C ILE A 106 0.97 14.55 22.25
N MET A 107 0.51 13.43 21.70
CA MET A 107 0.02 12.28 22.46
C MET A 107 1.14 11.23 22.46
N THR A 108 1.88 11.12 23.57
CA THR A 108 3.06 10.25 23.65
C THR A 108 2.93 9.22 24.76
N GLY A 109 3.33 7.98 24.46
CA GLY A 109 3.17 6.86 25.41
C GLY A 109 1.72 6.59 25.79
N MET A 110 0.77 7.06 24.97
CA MET A 110 -0.64 6.86 25.21
C MET A 110 -1.12 5.52 24.65
N THR A 111 -2.01 4.82 25.37
CA THR A 111 -2.80 3.72 24.77
C THR A 111 -4.14 4.18 24.22
N GLY A 112 -4.63 5.31 24.74
CA GLY A 112 -5.86 5.94 24.31
C GLY A 112 -5.74 6.72 23.00
N ARG A 113 -6.88 7.18 22.50
CA ARG A 113 -7.09 7.63 21.12
C ARG A 113 -7.81 8.97 21.10
N LEU A 114 -7.56 9.74 20.05
CA LEU A 114 -8.43 10.85 19.68
C LEU A 114 -9.57 10.29 18.84
N ASN A 115 -10.78 10.32 19.39
CA ASN A 115 -11.96 9.71 18.80
C ASN A 115 -13.00 10.79 18.43
N PHE A 116 -13.25 10.94 17.13
CA PHE A 116 -14.27 11.86 16.61
C PHE A 116 -15.58 11.10 16.39
N ASP A 117 -16.55 11.30 17.27
CA ASP A 117 -17.85 10.58 17.30
C ASP A 117 -19.04 11.44 16.86
N GLY A 118 -18.82 12.74 16.69
CA GLY A 118 -19.83 13.69 16.23
C GLY A 118 -19.78 13.91 14.72
N GLY A 119 -20.93 14.08 14.08
CA GLY A 119 -21.03 14.40 12.65
C GLY A 119 -20.49 15.79 12.23
N GLY A 120 -19.48 16.32 12.92
CA GLY A 120 -18.89 17.62 12.72
C GLY A 120 -17.74 17.63 11.70
N ALA A 121 -17.32 18.83 11.32
CA ALA A 121 -16.07 19.05 10.61
C ALA A 121 -14.94 19.35 11.60
N TYR A 122 -13.76 18.81 11.36
CA TYR A 122 -12.59 18.86 12.24
C TYR A 122 -11.37 19.29 11.45
N GLN A 123 -10.53 20.14 12.05
CA GLN A 123 -9.31 20.63 11.39
C GLN A 123 -8.08 20.34 12.26
N LEU A 124 -7.12 19.64 11.66
CA LEU A 124 -5.82 19.34 12.24
C LEU A 124 -4.80 20.28 11.60
N THR A 125 -4.46 21.37 12.28
CA THR A 125 -3.79 22.52 11.62
C THR A 125 -2.26 22.49 11.67
N ALA A 126 -1.64 21.57 12.42
CA ALA A 126 -0.19 21.59 12.62
C ALA A 126 0.38 20.29 13.22
N GLY A 127 1.41 19.69 12.60
CA GLY A 127 2.48 18.90 13.24
C GLY A 127 2.05 17.93 14.34
N VAL A 128 0.92 17.23 14.15
CA VAL A 128 0.30 16.49 15.24
C VAL A 128 0.98 15.13 15.38
N ARG A 129 1.31 14.74 16.61
CA ARG A 129 1.72 13.35 16.93
C ARG A 129 0.62 12.67 17.72
N ILE A 130 -0.17 11.82 17.08
CA ILE A 130 -1.28 11.09 17.71
C ILE A 130 -0.96 9.58 17.73
N PHE A 131 -1.15 8.92 18.87
CA PHE A 131 -1.01 7.46 18.95
C PHE A 131 -2.13 6.71 18.20
N GLY A 132 -3.36 7.18 18.32
CA GLY A 132 -4.52 6.59 17.65
C GLY A 132 -5.53 7.65 17.24
N LEU A 133 -5.86 7.70 15.95
CA LEU A 133 -6.90 8.56 15.40
C LEU A 133 -8.05 7.67 14.92
N ILE A 134 -9.24 7.84 15.50
CA ILE A 134 -10.48 7.16 15.07
C ILE A 134 -11.48 8.21 14.58
N LEU A 135 -12.03 7.97 13.39
CA LEU A 135 -13.16 8.73 12.85
C LEU A 135 -14.41 7.86 12.77
N ASN A 136 -15.44 8.22 13.50
CA ASN A 136 -16.75 7.59 13.49
C ASN A 136 -17.79 8.45 12.75
N ALA A 137 -19.08 8.12 12.90
CA ALA A 137 -20.12 8.41 11.92
C ALA A 137 -20.31 9.91 11.62
N GLY A 138 -20.17 10.27 10.34
CA GLY A 138 -20.45 11.61 9.83
C GLY A 138 -19.33 12.64 10.05
N SER A 139 -18.29 12.31 10.82
CA SER A 139 -17.16 13.20 11.05
C SER A 139 -16.38 13.44 9.76
N THR A 140 -16.03 14.71 9.48
CA THR A 140 -15.10 15.07 8.39
C THR A 140 -13.85 15.68 8.99
N VAL A 141 -12.70 15.02 8.86
CA VAL A 141 -11.41 15.57 9.34
C VAL A 141 -10.58 16.01 8.15
N THR A 142 -10.03 17.22 8.22
CA THR A 142 -9.07 17.73 7.25
C THR A 142 -7.74 18.04 7.94
N LEU A 143 -6.65 17.44 7.47
CA LEU A 143 -5.29 17.86 7.78
C LEU A 143 -4.94 19.13 6.99
N GLN A 144 -4.27 20.08 7.63
CA GLN A 144 -3.71 21.28 6.98
C GLN A 144 -2.19 21.37 7.12
N ALA A 145 -1.56 20.36 7.71
CA ALA A 145 -0.11 20.25 7.85
C ALA A 145 0.31 18.78 8.01
N ASP A 146 1.59 18.52 7.72
CA ASP A 146 2.23 17.21 7.94
C ASP A 146 2.02 16.74 9.38
N SER A 147 1.79 15.44 9.54
CA SER A 147 1.46 14.84 10.84
C SER A 147 1.99 13.41 10.93
N LEU A 148 2.25 12.96 12.16
CA LEU A 148 2.68 11.61 12.48
C LEU A 148 1.57 10.91 13.29
N VAL A 149 1.07 9.79 12.79
CA VAL A 149 0.04 9.01 13.50
C VAL A 149 0.48 7.56 13.67
N ASP A 150 0.48 7.04 14.90
CA ASP A 150 0.88 5.64 15.10
C ASP A 150 -0.20 4.69 14.58
N ASN A 151 -1.49 4.94 14.82
CA ASN A 151 -2.58 4.14 14.27
C ASN A 151 -3.71 5.02 13.72
N PHE A 152 -4.06 4.79 12.46
CA PHE A 152 -5.08 5.55 11.75
C PHE A 152 -6.27 4.65 11.40
N GLN A 153 -7.46 5.03 11.88
CA GLN A 153 -8.68 4.30 11.61
C GLN A 153 -9.83 5.24 11.20
N VAL A 154 -10.47 4.93 10.07
CA VAL A 154 -11.72 5.58 9.64
C VAL A 154 -12.81 4.53 9.60
N VAL A 155 -13.76 4.57 10.52
CA VAL A 155 -14.82 3.57 10.62
C VAL A 155 -15.98 3.89 9.66
N THR A 156 -16.50 5.11 9.70
CA THR A 156 -17.66 5.53 8.89
C THR A 156 -17.61 7.00 8.43
N GLY A 157 -16.64 7.80 8.90
CA GLY A 157 -16.46 9.21 8.54
C GLY A 157 -15.69 9.46 7.24
N THR A 158 -15.32 10.73 7.02
CA THR A 158 -14.47 11.18 5.90
C THR A 158 -13.17 11.78 6.42
N PHE A 159 -12.04 11.37 5.85
CA PHE A 159 -10.73 11.97 6.09
C PHE A 159 -10.17 12.61 4.83
N ALA A 160 -9.62 13.81 4.94
CA ALA A 160 -8.89 14.51 3.89
C ALA A 160 -7.49 14.91 4.37
N ASP A 161 -6.45 14.56 3.61
CA ASP A 161 -5.06 14.94 3.94
C ASP A 161 -4.71 16.40 3.63
N GLY A 162 -5.60 17.09 2.92
CA GLY A 162 -5.39 18.48 2.49
C GLY A 162 -4.20 18.67 1.55
N GLY A 163 -3.67 17.59 0.95
CA GLY A 163 -2.47 17.63 0.10
C GLY A 163 -1.14 17.57 0.84
N ASN A 164 -1.15 17.28 2.14
CA ASN A 164 0.05 17.16 2.95
C ASN A 164 0.53 15.70 3.01
N ASP A 165 1.82 15.52 3.22
CA ASP A 165 2.39 14.20 3.42
C ASP A 165 2.04 13.70 4.83
N PHE A 166 1.90 12.38 4.96
CA PHE A 166 1.40 11.78 6.19
C PHE A 166 2.24 10.58 6.62
N ASP A 167 2.88 10.69 7.78
CA ASP A 167 3.70 9.62 8.33
C ASP A 167 2.87 8.74 9.29
N ILE A 168 2.95 7.42 9.11
CA ILE A 168 2.22 6.44 9.91
C ILE A 168 3.17 5.40 10.50
N ALA A 169 3.20 5.30 11.83
CA ALA A 169 4.07 4.35 12.53
C ALA A 169 3.42 2.98 12.80
N GLY A 170 2.21 2.72 12.29
CA GLY A 170 1.45 1.50 12.53
C GLY A 170 0.36 1.26 11.50
N SER A 171 -0.90 1.09 11.93
CA SER A 171 -1.96 0.56 11.05
C SER A 171 -2.74 1.64 10.30
N ILE A 172 -3.18 1.32 9.08
CA ILE A 172 -4.15 2.07 8.26
C ILE A 172 -5.39 1.19 8.09
N ILE A 173 -6.49 1.54 8.76
CA ILE A 173 -7.73 0.76 8.74
C ILE A 173 -8.91 1.64 8.35
N CYS A 174 -9.38 1.52 7.11
CA CYS A 174 -10.36 2.45 6.58
C CYS A 174 -11.58 1.73 6.00
N ALA A 175 -12.69 1.81 6.72
CA ALA A 175 -14.03 1.45 6.25
C ALA A 175 -14.85 2.66 5.77
N GLY A 176 -14.51 3.88 6.23
CA GLY A 176 -15.11 5.13 5.76
C GLY A 176 -14.47 5.68 4.48
N THR A 177 -14.58 7.00 4.25
CA THR A 177 -14.07 7.67 3.06
C THR A 177 -12.70 8.33 3.31
N ILE A 178 -11.75 8.16 2.39
CA ILE A 178 -10.47 8.87 2.42
C ILE A 178 -10.29 9.63 1.10
N THR A 179 -9.98 10.91 1.20
CA THR A 179 -9.53 11.73 0.08
C THR A 179 -8.08 12.13 0.31
N THR A 180 -7.19 11.64 -0.55
CA THR A 180 -5.76 11.93 -0.42
C THR A 180 -5.18 12.48 -1.70
N THR A 181 -4.22 13.36 -1.53
CA THR A 181 -3.43 14.00 -2.57
C THR A 181 -1.94 14.04 -2.24
N GLY A 182 -1.55 13.92 -0.96
CA GLY A 182 -0.16 13.78 -0.52
C GLY A 182 0.31 12.33 -0.45
N ASP A 183 1.62 12.12 -0.28
CA ASP A 183 2.21 10.79 -0.14
C ASP A 183 2.16 10.35 1.34
N TRP A 184 1.86 9.08 1.58
CA TRP A 184 1.80 8.50 2.93
C TRP A 184 3.01 7.63 3.17
N THR A 185 3.78 7.86 4.23
CA THR A 185 4.94 7.03 4.59
C THR A 185 4.65 6.16 5.79
N MET A 186 4.74 4.85 5.62
CA MET A 186 4.63 3.88 6.70
C MET A 186 6.03 3.62 7.29
N SER A 187 6.25 4.14 8.51
CA SER A 187 7.52 4.10 9.26
C SER A 187 7.56 3.02 10.34
N GLY A 188 6.44 2.35 10.62
CA GLY A 188 6.36 1.22 11.54
C GLY A 188 5.40 0.13 11.07
N THR A 189 5.52 -1.06 11.65
CA THR A 189 4.80 -2.27 11.19
C THR A 189 3.34 -2.25 11.65
N GLY A 190 2.42 -2.59 10.75
CA GLY A 190 0.99 -2.47 11.02
C GLY A 190 0.10 -3.16 10.00
N SER A 191 -1.21 -3.02 10.18
CA SER A 191 -2.22 -3.58 9.28
C SER A 191 -2.66 -2.57 8.23
N LEU A 192 -3.01 -3.05 7.04
CA LEU A 192 -3.43 -2.25 5.89
C LEU A 192 -4.78 -2.74 5.36
N ILE A 193 -5.77 -1.85 5.33
CA ILE A 193 -7.06 -2.04 4.66
C ILE A 193 -7.70 -0.69 4.32
N ASN A 194 -8.21 -0.53 3.09
CA ASN A 194 -9.09 0.59 2.75
C ASN A 194 -10.27 0.14 1.86
N ALA A 195 -11.46 0.66 2.15
CA ALA A 195 -12.71 0.24 1.54
C ALA A 195 -12.86 0.76 0.11
N GLY A 196 -12.31 0.02 -0.86
CA GLY A 196 -12.61 0.21 -2.28
C GLY A 196 -11.79 1.29 -3.00
N PRO A 197 -11.86 1.31 -4.34
CA PRO A 197 -10.98 2.13 -5.18
C PRO A 197 -11.20 3.64 -5.07
N SER A 198 -12.36 4.10 -4.57
CA SER A 198 -12.60 5.52 -4.28
C SER A 198 -11.75 6.03 -3.11
N ASN A 199 -11.29 5.14 -2.24
CA ASN A 199 -10.49 5.43 -1.06
C ASN A 199 -8.99 5.20 -1.27
N ALA A 200 -8.57 5.07 -2.53
CA ALA A 200 -7.18 4.81 -2.87
C ALA A 200 -6.27 5.94 -2.36
N LEU A 201 -5.21 5.59 -1.62
CA LEU A 201 -4.19 6.57 -1.21
C LEU A 201 -3.49 7.16 -2.44
N ALA A 202 -3.19 8.47 -2.42
CA ALA A 202 -2.46 9.12 -3.50
C ALA A 202 -1.06 8.51 -3.70
N GLY A 203 -0.35 8.24 -2.60
CA GLY A 203 0.83 7.39 -2.61
C GLY A 203 1.05 6.70 -1.28
N LEU A 204 1.67 5.53 -1.33
CA LEU A 204 2.13 4.81 -0.15
C LEU A 204 3.62 4.51 -0.30
N ASN A 205 4.42 4.94 0.68
CA ASN A 205 5.83 4.66 0.81
C ASN A 205 6.04 3.75 2.03
N ILE A 206 6.48 2.51 1.84
CA ILE A 206 6.76 1.60 2.98
C ILE A 206 8.27 1.61 3.24
N ALA A 207 8.68 2.12 4.40
CA ALA A 207 10.08 2.27 4.74
C ALA A 207 10.81 0.91 4.84
N ALA A 208 12.14 0.94 4.66
CA ALA A 208 12.97 -0.25 4.78
C ALA A 208 12.80 -0.91 6.16
N GLY A 209 12.63 -2.24 6.18
CA GLY A 209 12.44 -3.02 7.41
C GLY A 209 11.03 -2.92 8.03
N VAL A 210 10.13 -2.14 7.45
CA VAL A 210 8.72 -2.05 7.87
C VAL A 210 7.88 -3.11 7.16
N VAL A 211 6.92 -3.70 7.89
CA VAL A 211 5.99 -4.69 7.35
C VAL A 211 4.54 -4.15 7.36
N GLY A 212 3.92 -4.08 6.19
CA GLY A 212 2.48 -3.83 6.04
C GLY A 212 1.71 -5.13 5.86
N THR A 213 0.88 -5.49 6.85
CA THR A 213 0.05 -6.71 6.79
C THR A 213 -1.32 -6.40 6.21
N LEU A 214 -1.60 -6.93 5.03
CA LEU A 214 -2.88 -6.82 4.36
C LEU A 214 -3.91 -7.70 5.07
N ILE A 215 -4.84 -7.07 5.78
CA ILE A 215 -5.97 -7.74 6.43
C ILE A 215 -7.26 -7.67 5.58
N GLY A 216 -7.21 -6.94 4.47
CA GLY A 216 -8.23 -6.88 3.44
C GLY A 216 -7.64 -6.29 2.16
N THR A 217 -8.51 -5.93 1.21
CA THR A 217 -8.05 -5.27 -0.01
C THR A 217 -7.52 -3.87 0.32
N PHE A 218 -6.39 -3.50 -0.27
CA PHE A 218 -5.80 -2.18 -0.15
C PHE A 218 -5.61 -1.53 -1.52
N TYR A 219 -5.88 -0.23 -1.63
CA TYR A 219 -5.81 0.56 -2.85
C TYR A 219 -4.87 1.75 -2.66
N CYS A 220 -3.90 1.92 -3.56
CA CYS A 220 -3.14 3.16 -3.71
C CYS A 220 -2.92 3.51 -5.19
N ARG A 221 -2.48 4.74 -5.46
CA ARG A 221 -2.21 5.25 -6.82
C ARG A 221 -0.73 5.30 -7.16
N LYS A 222 0.13 5.21 -6.15
CA LYS A 222 1.59 5.18 -6.23
C LYS A 222 2.08 4.30 -5.08
N LEU A 223 3.06 3.45 -5.37
CA LEU A 223 3.77 2.65 -4.37
C LEU A 223 5.27 2.93 -4.48
N ALA A 224 5.89 3.20 -3.34
CA ALA A 224 7.30 3.54 -3.19
C ALA A 224 7.89 2.87 -1.93
N GLY A 225 9.22 2.94 -1.80
CA GLY A 225 9.93 2.44 -0.63
C GLY A 225 10.54 1.05 -0.84
N SER A 226 10.99 0.41 0.23
CA SER A 226 11.71 -0.87 0.19
C SER A 226 11.33 -1.83 1.32
N GLY A 227 10.21 -1.55 2.00
CA GLY A 227 9.65 -2.42 3.03
C GLY A 227 9.04 -3.72 2.48
N THR A 228 8.30 -4.41 3.35
CA THR A 228 7.58 -5.64 3.00
C THR A 228 6.08 -5.41 3.10
N TYR A 229 5.32 -5.97 2.17
CA TYR A 229 3.89 -6.21 2.37
C TYR A 229 3.61 -7.71 2.35
N GLN A 230 2.64 -8.11 3.17
CA GLN A 230 2.30 -9.52 3.36
C GLN A 230 0.82 -9.72 3.62
N GLY A 231 0.32 -10.92 3.34
CA GLY A 231 -1.03 -11.34 3.71
C GLY A 231 -1.81 -11.90 2.52
N ALA A 232 -2.74 -12.81 2.80
CA ALA A 232 -3.54 -13.52 1.80
C ALA A 232 -4.68 -12.65 1.23
N ASN A 233 -4.37 -11.41 0.89
CA ASN A 233 -5.31 -10.40 0.45
C ASN A 233 -4.78 -9.65 -0.79
N LEU A 234 -5.64 -8.85 -1.40
CA LEU A 234 -5.37 -8.15 -2.64
C LEU A 234 -4.77 -6.76 -2.40
N PHE A 235 -3.60 -6.49 -2.97
CA PHE A 235 -3.01 -5.17 -3.07
C PHE A 235 -3.25 -4.61 -4.48
N TYR A 236 -4.04 -3.54 -4.59
CA TYR A 236 -4.37 -2.93 -5.87
C TYR A 236 -3.65 -1.58 -6.01
N VAL A 237 -2.82 -1.45 -7.03
CA VAL A 237 -2.22 -0.17 -7.38
C VAL A 237 -2.86 0.33 -8.68
N ARG A 238 -3.79 1.28 -8.52
CA ARG A 238 -4.50 1.91 -9.64
C ARG A 238 -3.80 3.19 -10.03
N PHE A 239 -3.01 3.18 -11.10
CA PHE A 239 -2.33 4.40 -11.53
C PHE A 239 -3.29 5.27 -12.37
N PRO A 240 -3.58 6.53 -11.98
CA PRO A 240 -3.98 7.57 -12.93
C PRO A 240 -2.85 7.76 -13.95
N PRO A 241 -3.12 8.21 -15.19
CA PRO A 241 -2.21 8.22 -16.36
C PRO A 241 -0.75 8.69 -16.17
N ASP A 242 -0.38 9.28 -15.04
CA ASP A 242 0.90 9.98 -14.85
C ASP A 242 1.74 9.49 -13.63
N ASN A 243 1.38 8.38 -12.97
CA ASN A 243 2.01 8.01 -11.68
C ASN A 243 3.10 6.92 -11.73
N PHE A 244 4.29 7.25 -11.22
CA PHE A 244 5.50 6.42 -11.14
C PHE A 244 5.42 5.24 -10.15
N TRP A 245 6.01 4.09 -10.48
CA TRP A 245 6.30 2.99 -9.53
C TRP A 245 7.78 3.06 -9.15
N SER A 246 8.08 3.09 -7.84
CA SER A 246 9.46 3.11 -7.33
C SER A 246 9.68 2.14 -6.17
N PHE A 247 8.79 1.19 -5.99
CA PHE A 247 8.87 0.23 -4.90
C PHE A 247 9.93 -0.82 -5.18
N ALA A 248 10.92 -0.90 -4.27
CA ALA A 248 12.07 -1.80 -4.31
C ALA A 248 12.00 -2.93 -3.24
N GLY A 249 10.80 -3.25 -2.75
CA GLY A 249 10.62 -4.08 -1.56
C GLY A 249 10.12 -5.52 -1.82
N THR A 250 9.55 -6.15 -0.79
CA THR A 250 9.13 -7.56 -0.82
C THR A 250 7.61 -7.72 -0.73
N ALA A 251 7.04 -8.55 -1.59
CA ALA A 251 5.70 -9.12 -1.49
C ALA A 251 5.78 -10.53 -0.91
N SER A 252 4.98 -10.87 0.09
CA SER A 252 4.97 -12.23 0.63
C SER A 252 3.58 -12.78 0.98
N SER A 253 3.47 -14.10 1.12
CA SER A 253 2.30 -14.76 1.73
C SER A 253 0.97 -14.63 0.97
N ASN A 254 0.86 -15.25 -0.20
CA ASN A 254 -0.34 -15.27 -1.05
C ASN A 254 -0.89 -13.88 -1.44
N THR A 255 -0.08 -12.81 -1.29
CA THR A 255 -0.49 -11.48 -1.72
C THR A 255 -0.64 -11.45 -3.24
N THR A 256 -1.73 -10.84 -3.70
CA THR A 256 -1.90 -10.53 -5.13
C THR A 256 -1.66 -9.05 -5.35
N ILE A 257 -0.76 -8.68 -6.26
CA ILE A 257 -0.53 -7.29 -6.66
C ILE A 257 -1.20 -7.08 -8.00
N ASN A 258 -2.13 -6.14 -8.11
CA ASN A 258 -2.73 -5.76 -9.38
C ASN A 258 -2.21 -4.37 -9.77
N LEU A 259 -1.50 -4.28 -10.89
CA LEU A 259 -1.06 -3.01 -11.48
C LEU A 259 -1.94 -2.65 -12.68
N SER A 260 -2.30 -1.36 -12.84
CA SER A 260 -3.02 -0.89 -14.03
C SER A 260 -2.61 0.49 -14.57
N GLY A 261 -2.19 0.56 -15.84
CA GLY A 261 -1.77 1.79 -16.56
C GLY A 261 -0.40 1.63 -17.23
N SER A 262 -0.04 2.48 -18.21
CA SER A 262 1.30 2.45 -18.86
C SER A 262 2.38 3.15 -18.03
N ARG A 263 3.41 2.49 -17.51
CA ARG A 263 4.39 3.11 -16.59
C ARG A 263 5.81 2.65 -16.84
N SER A 264 6.78 3.37 -16.27
CA SER A 264 8.15 2.91 -16.12
C SER A 264 8.52 2.80 -14.64
N SER A 265 9.39 1.86 -14.30
CA SER A 265 10.04 1.80 -12.99
C SER A 265 11.52 1.47 -13.08
N GLY A 266 12.33 2.19 -12.31
CA GLY A 266 13.72 1.84 -12.03
C GLY A 266 13.95 0.89 -10.84
N ALA A 267 12.89 0.46 -10.15
CA ALA A 267 12.98 -0.27 -8.88
C ALA A 267 12.57 -1.74 -9.02
N GLY A 268 13.36 -2.64 -8.41
CA GLY A 268 13.13 -4.09 -8.46
C GLY A 268 12.26 -4.61 -7.32
N ILE A 269 11.41 -5.60 -7.55
CA ILE A 269 10.50 -6.17 -6.54
C ILE A 269 10.83 -7.64 -6.27
N THR A 270 10.79 -8.05 -5.01
CA THR A 270 10.91 -9.46 -4.63
C THR A 270 9.53 -10.07 -4.36
N LEU A 271 9.17 -11.15 -5.03
CA LEU A 271 7.94 -11.92 -4.83
C LEU A 271 8.25 -13.25 -4.13
N ASN A 272 7.78 -13.42 -2.90
CA ASN A 272 7.94 -14.65 -2.13
C ASN A 272 6.57 -15.31 -1.87
N ASN A 273 6.22 -16.33 -2.66
CA ASN A 273 4.87 -16.92 -2.65
C ASN A 273 3.78 -15.85 -2.86
N ALA A 274 3.96 -14.97 -3.85
CA ALA A 274 3.05 -13.90 -4.19
C ALA A 274 2.65 -13.97 -5.68
N LEU A 275 1.48 -13.43 -6.00
CA LEU A 275 0.99 -13.30 -7.37
C LEU A 275 1.13 -11.85 -7.81
N PHE A 276 1.79 -11.61 -8.94
CA PHE A 276 1.85 -10.30 -9.56
C PHE A 276 1.03 -10.31 -10.85
N ASN A 277 -0.01 -9.49 -10.91
CA ASN A 277 -0.86 -9.34 -12.07
C ASN A 277 -0.68 -7.95 -12.67
N LEU A 278 -0.28 -7.92 -13.93
CA LEU A 278 -0.34 -6.72 -14.76
C LEU A 278 -1.66 -6.73 -15.54
N GLN A 279 -2.51 -5.72 -15.32
CA GLN A 279 -3.82 -5.59 -15.94
C GLN A 279 -4.02 -4.22 -16.58
N GLY A 280 -4.80 -4.10 -17.65
CA GLY A 280 -4.86 -2.81 -18.33
C GLY A 280 -5.73 -2.73 -19.57
N TYR A 281 -5.71 -1.52 -20.15
CA TYR A 281 -6.34 -1.19 -21.42
C TYR A 281 -5.31 -1.30 -22.55
N ASP A 282 -5.79 -1.31 -23.80
CA ASP A 282 -4.91 -1.30 -24.98
C ASP A 282 -3.90 -0.14 -24.91
N GLY A 283 -2.65 -0.45 -25.24
CA GLY A 283 -1.54 0.52 -25.15
C GLY A 283 -0.95 0.68 -23.75
N ASN A 284 -1.42 -0.09 -22.76
CA ASN A 284 -0.76 -0.15 -21.46
C ASN A 284 0.56 -0.92 -21.57
N VAL A 285 1.66 -0.21 -21.35
CA VAL A 285 3.02 -0.77 -21.28
C VAL A 285 3.59 -0.52 -19.89
N LEU A 286 3.95 -1.58 -19.17
CA LEU A 286 4.75 -1.46 -17.95
C LEU A 286 6.21 -1.74 -18.33
N THR A 287 7.05 -0.72 -18.34
CA THR A 287 8.51 -0.83 -18.48
C THR A 287 9.14 -1.02 -17.10
N MET A 288 9.95 -2.07 -16.92
CA MET A 288 10.68 -2.34 -15.68
C MET A 288 12.19 -2.41 -15.94
N ASP A 289 12.95 -1.61 -15.21
CA ASP A 289 14.43 -1.56 -15.27
C ASP A 289 15.10 -2.20 -14.04
N GLY A 290 14.35 -2.54 -12.98
CA GLY A 290 14.88 -3.17 -11.76
C GLY A 290 14.44 -4.63 -11.58
N ASP A 291 15.32 -5.48 -11.04
CA ASP A 291 15.15 -6.95 -10.90
C ASP A 291 13.81 -7.38 -10.29
N LEU A 292 13.19 -8.42 -10.85
CA LEU A 292 12.04 -9.13 -10.26
C LEU A 292 12.51 -10.46 -9.69
N ASN A 293 12.70 -10.52 -8.38
CA ASN A 293 13.15 -11.73 -7.72
C ASN A 293 11.94 -12.55 -7.27
N THR A 294 11.56 -13.54 -8.06
CA THR A 294 10.45 -14.44 -7.79
C THR A 294 10.98 -15.72 -7.14
N GLY A 295 10.89 -15.85 -5.82
CA GLY A 295 11.19 -17.11 -5.14
C GLY A 295 10.28 -18.24 -5.65
N THR A 296 9.03 -18.27 -5.16
CA THR A 296 7.96 -19.22 -5.58
C THR A 296 6.72 -18.48 -6.11
N GLY A 297 6.92 -17.29 -6.69
CA GLY A 297 5.84 -16.41 -7.16
C GLY A 297 5.38 -16.68 -8.60
N VAL A 298 4.20 -16.17 -8.94
CA VAL A 298 3.64 -16.21 -10.30
C VAL A 298 3.46 -14.80 -10.84
N ILE A 299 3.85 -14.57 -12.10
CA ILE A 299 3.63 -13.33 -12.84
C ILE A 299 2.56 -13.60 -13.89
N ARG A 300 1.49 -12.81 -13.90
CA ARG A 300 0.40 -12.89 -14.88
C ARG A 300 0.24 -11.56 -15.59
N ILE A 301 0.16 -11.60 -16.92
CA ILE A 301 0.00 -10.40 -17.75
C ILE A 301 -1.24 -10.58 -18.60
N TYR A 302 -2.24 -9.70 -18.47
CA TYR A 302 -3.49 -9.83 -19.22
C TYR A 302 -4.32 -8.53 -19.32
N GLY A 303 -5.03 -8.33 -20.42
CA GLY A 303 -6.03 -7.26 -20.57
C GLY A 303 -7.09 -7.23 -19.47
N SER A 304 -7.59 -6.04 -19.11
CA SER A 304 -8.58 -5.88 -18.04
C SER A 304 -9.93 -6.52 -18.36
N SER A 305 -10.32 -6.58 -19.65
CA SER A 305 -11.62 -7.07 -20.13
C SER A 305 -11.67 -7.05 -21.67
N GLY A 306 -12.39 -7.98 -22.31
CA GLY A 306 -12.52 -8.02 -23.78
C GLY A 306 -11.17 -8.14 -24.47
N ASP A 307 -11.12 -7.81 -25.77
CA ASP A 307 -9.97 -7.82 -26.71
C ASP A 307 -8.90 -6.77 -26.37
N ARG A 308 -8.41 -6.77 -25.12
CA ARG A 308 -7.46 -5.79 -24.62
C ARG A 308 -6.08 -6.40 -24.42
N THR A 309 -5.06 -5.65 -24.79
CA THR A 309 -3.65 -6.03 -24.70
C THR A 309 -2.92 -5.19 -23.65
N VAL A 310 -2.09 -5.85 -22.85
CA VAL A 310 -1.13 -5.19 -21.95
C VAL A 310 0.26 -5.76 -22.20
N THR A 311 1.25 -4.88 -22.22
CA THR A 311 2.65 -5.24 -22.45
C THR A 311 3.46 -5.04 -21.18
N LEU A 312 4.27 -6.03 -20.81
CA LEU A 312 5.41 -5.87 -19.92
C LEU A 312 6.66 -5.71 -20.80
N ASP A 313 7.37 -4.60 -20.63
CA ASP A 313 8.61 -4.25 -21.34
C ASP A 313 9.79 -4.29 -20.36
N MET A 314 10.84 -5.02 -20.71
CA MET A 314 11.95 -5.35 -19.82
C MET A 314 13.27 -4.85 -20.43
N VAL A 315 13.87 -3.82 -19.82
CA VAL A 315 14.99 -3.10 -20.46
C VAL A 315 16.37 -3.60 -20.03
N THR A 316 16.59 -3.82 -18.72
CA THR A 316 17.91 -4.19 -18.14
C THR A 316 17.81 -5.26 -17.03
N PHE A 317 16.73 -6.02 -17.09
CA PHE A 317 16.15 -6.79 -15.99
C PHE A 317 16.66 -8.23 -15.91
N ASP A 318 16.54 -8.86 -14.74
CA ASP A 318 16.66 -10.31 -14.57
C ASP A 318 15.49 -10.82 -13.71
N ILE A 319 14.80 -11.88 -14.18
CA ILE A 319 13.93 -12.69 -13.33
C ILE A 319 14.87 -13.65 -12.62
N LYS A 320 15.00 -13.57 -11.29
CA LYS A 320 15.89 -14.47 -10.54
C LYS A 320 15.06 -15.32 -9.61
N GLY A 321 15.09 -16.65 -9.75
CA GLY A 321 14.50 -17.57 -8.77
C GLY A 321 13.96 -18.90 -9.32
N GLY A 322 14.07 -19.94 -8.49
CA GLY A 322 14.01 -21.35 -8.89
C GLY A 322 12.64 -21.95 -9.22
N GLU A 323 11.52 -21.21 -9.17
CA GLU A 323 10.18 -21.74 -9.49
C GLU A 323 9.24 -20.69 -10.13
N SER A 324 9.79 -19.61 -10.69
CA SER A 324 9.01 -18.49 -11.22
C SER A 324 8.22 -18.83 -12.49
N GLU A 325 6.89 -18.67 -12.45
CA GLU A 325 6.02 -18.88 -13.60
C GLU A 325 5.55 -17.55 -14.19
N VAL A 326 5.82 -17.32 -15.48
CA VAL A 326 5.22 -16.24 -16.27
C VAL A 326 4.06 -16.79 -17.09
N VAL A 327 2.89 -16.17 -16.94
CA VAL A 327 1.66 -16.55 -17.63
C VAL A 327 1.09 -15.37 -18.41
N LEU A 328 0.96 -15.54 -19.72
CA LEU A 328 0.38 -14.54 -20.62
C LEU A 328 -1.10 -14.85 -20.89
N GLY A 329 -1.96 -13.85 -20.74
CA GLY A 329 -3.40 -13.99 -20.85
C GLY A 329 -4.06 -14.59 -19.60
N THR A 330 -5.38 -14.76 -19.64
CA THR A 330 -6.14 -15.28 -18.47
C THR A 330 -6.28 -16.80 -18.49
N PRO A 331 -6.27 -17.46 -17.31
CA PRO A 331 -6.57 -18.90 -17.23
C PRO A 331 -8.03 -19.25 -17.51
N ALA A 332 -8.95 -18.28 -17.46
CA ALA A 332 -10.36 -18.48 -17.80
C ALA A 332 -10.58 -18.38 -19.32
N ALA A 333 -11.65 -19.01 -19.83
CA ALA A 333 -12.12 -18.91 -21.23
C ALA A 333 -12.72 -17.54 -21.59
N SER A 334 -12.16 -16.47 -21.03
CA SER A 334 -12.54 -15.10 -21.37
C SER A 334 -11.91 -14.73 -22.71
N ALA A 335 -12.73 -14.62 -23.75
CA ALA A 335 -12.31 -14.10 -25.05
C ALA A 335 -11.63 -12.73 -24.89
N GLY A 336 -10.54 -12.51 -25.65
CA GLY A 336 -9.89 -11.20 -25.80
C GLY A 336 -8.82 -10.75 -24.80
N ARG A 337 -8.62 -11.39 -23.65
CA ARG A 337 -7.73 -10.82 -22.61
C ARG A 337 -6.28 -11.20 -22.85
N TRP A 338 -5.53 -10.34 -23.52
CA TRP A 338 -4.18 -10.66 -24.01
C TRP A 338 -3.06 -10.03 -23.20
N GLY A 339 -1.94 -10.75 -23.12
CA GLY A 339 -0.70 -10.30 -22.48
C GLY A 339 0.49 -10.43 -23.42
N LYS A 340 1.33 -9.39 -23.44
CA LYS A 340 2.59 -9.36 -24.16
C LYS A 340 3.76 -9.18 -23.21
N ILE A 341 4.88 -9.79 -23.51
CA ILE A 341 6.14 -9.60 -22.82
C ILE A 341 7.23 -9.29 -23.84
N ASP A 342 8.03 -8.26 -23.58
CA ASP A 342 9.22 -7.90 -24.33
C ASP A 342 10.41 -7.99 -23.38
N PHE A 343 11.34 -8.90 -23.67
CA PHE A 343 12.56 -9.14 -22.87
C PHE A 343 13.69 -8.15 -23.20
N GLY A 344 13.56 -7.34 -24.26
CA GLY A 344 14.50 -6.28 -24.61
C GLY A 344 15.94 -6.76 -24.81
N SER A 345 16.79 -6.50 -23.82
CA SER A 345 18.21 -6.87 -23.83
C SER A 345 18.66 -7.42 -22.47
N GLY A 346 19.87 -8.01 -22.40
CA GLY A 346 20.42 -8.54 -21.15
C GLY A 346 20.17 -10.04 -20.95
N TYR A 347 20.44 -10.54 -19.74
CA TYR A 347 20.27 -11.93 -19.37
C TYR A 347 19.06 -12.11 -18.46
N HIS A 348 18.19 -13.09 -18.74
CA HIS A 348 16.97 -13.35 -17.97
C HIS A 348 16.83 -14.82 -17.63
N GLN A 349 16.51 -15.16 -16.38
CA GLN A 349 16.23 -16.54 -15.97
C GLN A 349 14.76 -16.76 -15.57
N ILE A 350 14.04 -17.63 -16.28
CA ILE A 350 12.65 -17.97 -15.93
C ILE A 350 12.51 -19.46 -15.66
N ALA A 351 11.63 -19.84 -14.73
CA ALA A 351 11.37 -21.26 -14.50
C ALA A 351 10.32 -21.80 -15.47
N SER A 352 9.30 -21.02 -15.82
CA SER A 352 8.27 -21.44 -16.78
C SER A 352 7.68 -20.23 -17.48
N LEU A 353 7.38 -20.38 -18.77
CA LEU A 353 6.62 -19.42 -19.56
C LEU A 353 5.51 -20.15 -20.29
N ARG A 354 4.27 -19.66 -20.15
CA ARG A 354 3.10 -20.26 -20.82
C ARG A 354 2.00 -19.26 -21.11
N TYR A 355 1.07 -19.66 -21.97
CA TYR A 355 -0.24 -19.01 -22.05
C TYR A 355 -1.19 -19.51 -20.95
N GLY A 356 -2.01 -18.60 -20.43
CA GLY A 356 -3.03 -18.90 -19.43
C GLY A 356 -4.10 -19.87 -19.97
N ASN A 357 -4.51 -19.70 -21.22
CA ASN A 357 -5.48 -20.55 -21.90
C ASN A 357 -5.14 -20.71 -23.38
N ALA A 358 -4.69 -21.92 -23.77
CA ALA A 358 -4.25 -22.25 -25.13
C ALA A 358 -5.31 -22.04 -26.23
N ALA A 359 -6.60 -21.97 -25.89
CA ALA A 359 -7.68 -21.84 -26.87
C ALA A 359 -7.90 -20.40 -27.38
N ASN A 360 -7.22 -19.39 -26.81
CA ASN A 360 -7.48 -17.98 -27.10
C ASN A 360 -6.20 -17.13 -27.08
N ASN A 361 -5.22 -17.52 -27.90
CA ASN A 361 -3.86 -16.95 -27.87
C ASN A 361 -3.61 -15.82 -28.88
N ALA A 362 -4.51 -15.55 -29.82
CA ALA A 362 -4.24 -14.77 -31.03
C ALA A 362 -3.81 -13.29 -30.83
N GLY A 363 -3.83 -12.78 -29.60
CA GLY A 363 -3.28 -11.44 -29.29
C GLY A 363 -2.21 -11.43 -28.20
N ASN A 364 -1.85 -12.58 -27.63
CA ASN A 364 -0.68 -12.68 -26.76
C ASN A 364 0.60 -12.57 -27.60
N GLY A 365 1.73 -12.19 -27.00
CA GLY A 365 2.98 -12.04 -27.76
C GLY A 365 4.22 -12.10 -26.89
N ILE A 366 5.30 -12.61 -27.46
CA ILE A 366 6.61 -12.68 -26.82
C ILE A 366 7.62 -12.04 -27.76
N ASP A 367 8.29 -10.99 -27.30
CA ASP A 367 9.43 -10.39 -27.98
C ASP A 367 10.69 -10.69 -27.16
N PHE A 368 11.67 -11.34 -27.77
CA PHE A 368 12.95 -11.63 -27.11
C PHE A 368 14.00 -10.55 -27.37
N GLY A 369 13.76 -9.65 -28.33
CA GLY A 369 14.71 -8.64 -28.77
C GLY A 369 16.13 -9.19 -28.99
N THR A 370 17.07 -8.71 -28.18
CA THR A 370 18.49 -9.10 -28.17
C THR A 370 18.89 -9.84 -26.88
N ALA A 371 17.91 -10.23 -26.06
CA ALA A 371 18.15 -10.82 -24.75
C ALA A 371 18.67 -12.28 -24.83
N ASP A 372 19.37 -12.71 -23.78
CA ASP A 372 19.74 -14.10 -23.51
C ASP A 372 18.79 -14.63 -22.43
N VAL A 373 17.84 -15.48 -22.82
CA VAL A 373 16.79 -15.97 -21.92
C VAL A 373 17.02 -17.45 -21.60
N GLU A 374 17.23 -17.77 -20.34
CA GLU A 374 17.30 -19.14 -19.83
C GLU A 374 15.95 -19.54 -19.21
N CYS A 375 15.27 -20.53 -19.80
CA CYS A 375 14.08 -21.15 -19.24
C CYS A 375 14.43 -22.53 -18.67
N SER A 376 14.47 -22.65 -17.34
CA SER A 376 14.92 -23.87 -16.65
C SER A 376 13.84 -24.97 -16.54
N GLY A 377 12.56 -24.63 -16.67
CA GLY A 377 11.43 -25.57 -16.68
C GLY A 377 10.71 -25.62 -18.03
N ASN A 378 9.37 -25.70 -17.99
CA ASN A 378 8.56 -25.91 -19.20
C ASN A 378 8.28 -24.59 -19.93
N LEU A 379 8.68 -24.50 -21.19
CA LEU A 379 8.05 -23.60 -22.15
C LEU A 379 6.81 -24.31 -22.71
N ASN A 380 5.63 -24.03 -22.15
CA ASN A 380 4.39 -24.60 -22.67
C ASN A 380 3.85 -23.68 -23.78
N ALA A 381 4.38 -23.89 -24.98
CA ALA A 381 4.03 -23.15 -26.18
C ALA A 381 2.82 -23.72 -26.94
N THR A 382 1.97 -24.54 -26.31
CA THR A 382 0.79 -25.09 -27.02
C THR A 382 -0.09 -23.92 -27.48
N GLY A 383 0.02 -23.56 -28.77
CA GLY A 383 -0.61 -22.39 -29.38
C GLY A 383 0.19 -21.08 -29.38
N ILE A 384 1.52 -21.07 -29.22
CA ILE A 384 2.36 -19.93 -29.69
C ILE A 384 2.41 -20.04 -31.19
N ALA A 385 1.65 -19.21 -31.91
CA ALA A 385 1.83 -19.14 -33.35
C ALA A 385 3.17 -18.45 -33.61
N ALA A 386 3.93 -18.91 -34.60
CA ALA A 386 5.23 -18.31 -34.89
C ALA A 386 5.17 -16.82 -35.28
N ALA A 387 3.99 -16.30 -35.63
CA ALA A 387 3.76 -14.86 -35.84
C ALA A 387 3.77 -14.04 -34.53
N ASP A 388 3.61 -14.69 -33.38
CA ASP A 388 3.53 -14.08 -32.05
C ASP A 388 4.91 -13.95 -31.38
N ILE A 389 5.97 -14.49 -32.02
CA ILE A 389 7.37 -14.33 -31.65
C ILE A 389 8.02 -13.31 -32.58
N ALA A 390 8.34 -12.11 -32.07
CA ALA A 390 8.96 -11.06 -32.86
C ALA A 390 10.51 -11.06 -32.73
N ASN A 391 11.18 -10.75 -33.85
CA ASN A 391 12.59 -10.31 -33.97
C ASN A 391 13.62 -10.93 -33.01
N THR A 392 13.90 -12.23 -33.14
CA THR A 392 14.83 -12.97 -32.27
C THR A 392 16.29 -12.86 -32.71
N ASN A 393 16.96 -11.74 -32.41
CA ASN A 393 18.44 -11.71 -32.41
C ASN A 393 19.04 -12.24 -31.09
N GLY A 394 18.18 -12.52 -30.10
CA GLY A 394 18.54 -13.10 -28.80
C GLY A 394 18.90 -14.60 -28.82
N THR A 395 19.44 -15.08 -27.70
CA THR A 395 19.71 -16.51 -27.46
C THR A 395 18.66 -17.06 -26.50
N ILE A 396 18.10 -18.24 -26.82
CA ILE A 396 17.17 -18.92 -25.91
C ILE A 396 17.81 -20.24 -25.45
N ARG A 397 17.97 -20.40 -24.13
CA ARG A 397 18.44 -21.63 -23.48
C ARG A 397 17.26 -22.33 -22.82
N LEU A 398 16.94 -23.56 -23.24
CA LEU A 398 15.75 -24.29 -22.78
C LEU A 398 16.13 -25.58 -22.04
N GLY A 399 15.44 -25.83 -20.93
CA GLY A 399 15.47 -27.08 -20.16
C GLY A 399 14.67 -28.20 -20.83
N THR A 400 13.33 -28.16 -20.73
CA THR A 400 12.43 -29.15 -21.37
C THR A 400 11.49 -28.47 -22.37
N ILE A 401 11.43 -28.99 -23.61
CA ILE A 401 10.61 -28.44 -24.70
C ILE A 401 9.48 -29.43 -25.02
N THR A 402 8.23 -29.01 -24.86
CA THR A 402 7.05 -29.85 -25.19
C THR A 402 6.32 -29.43 -26.48
N ALA A 403 6.61 -28.22 -26.99
CA ALA A 403 6.23 -27.71 -28.31
C ALA A 403 6.98 -26.38 -28.53
N LEU A 404 7.50 -26.10 -29.72
CA LEU A 404 8.07 -24.79 -30.07
C LEU A 404 8.04 -24.63 -31.60
N ASP A 405 7.29 -23.65 -32.10
CA ASP A 405 7.23 -23.27 -33.52
C ASP A 405 7.97 -21.94 -33.71
N MET A 406 9.11 -21.95 -34.39
CA MET A 406 9.95 -20.77 -34.67
C MET A 406 10.12 -20.55 -36.17
N SER A 407 9.19 -19.82 -36.77
CA SER A 407 9.24 -19.43 -38.20
C SER A 407 10.04 -18.15 -38.48
N VAL A 408 10.52 -17.45 -37.44
CA VAL A 408 11.26 -16.18 -37.54
C VAL A 408 12.64 -16.36 -36.88
N GLY A 409 13.72 -16.05 -37.60
CA GLY A 409 15.08 -16.52 -37.28
C GLY A 409 15.63 -16.11 -35.90
N GLY A 410 16.22 -17.06 -35.17
CA GLY A 410 16.92 -16.92 -33.89
C GLY A 410 17.76 -18.17 -33.56
N THR A 411 18.63 -18.12 -32.54
CA THR A 411 19.50 -19.26 -32.15
C THR A 411 18.97 -19.94 -30.89
N ILE A 412 18.67 -21.24 -30.97
CA ILE A 412 18.31 -22.08 -29.81
C ILE A 412 19.55 -22.86 -29.35
N GLN A 413 19.87 -22.81 -28.06
CA GLN A 413 20.83 -23.71 -27.43
C GLN A 413 20.08 -24.59 -26.40
N GLY A 414 19.76 -25.82 -26.78
CA GLY A 414 19.14 -26.79 -25.87
C GLY A 414 20.20 -27.51 -25.04
N TYR A 415 20.01 -27.58 -23.71
CA TYR A 415 20.88 -28.34 -22.80
C TYR A 415 20.17 -29.55 -22.15
N GLY A 416 18.93 -29.86 -22.53
CA GLY A 416 18.11 -30.96 -22.00
C GLY A 416 17.62 -31.98 -23.04
N SER A 417 17.01 -33.07 -22.59
CA SER A 417 16.42 -34.11 -23.45
C SER A 417 15.18 -33.56 -24.17
N VAL A 418 15.15 -33.64 -25.50
CA VAL A 418 13.90 -33.53 -26.26
C VAL A 418 13.12 -34.83 -26.02
N ASP A 419 12.09 -34.79 -25.18
CA ASP A 419 11.29 -35.98 -24.87
C ASP A 419 10.44 -36.34 -26.10
N GLY A 420 10.92 -37.30 -26.89
CA GLY A 420 10.28 -37.82 -28.08
C GLY A 420 9.04 -38.69 -27.84
N THR A 421 8.40 -38.63 -26.66
CA THR A 421 7.22 -39.45 -26.34
C THR A 421 5.87 -38.78 -26.63
N GLY A 422 5.86 -37.50 -26.99
CA GLY A 422 4.71 -36.80 -27.57
C GLY A 422 5.13 -36.07 -28.84
N ASN A 423 4.20 -35.91 -29.80
CA ASN A 423 4.34 -35.17 -31.07
C ASN A 423 5.02 -33.78 -30.86
N SER A 424 6.34 -33.77 -30.78
CA SER A 424 7.15 -32.58 -30.55
C SER A 424 7.84 -32.28 -31.86
N ASP A 425 7.08 -31.74 -32.82
CA ASP A 425 7.64 -31.22 -34.05
C ASP A 425 8.38 -29.93 -33.70
N VAL A 426 9.69 -30.02 -33.50
CA VAL A 426 10.56 -28.82 -33.52
C VAL A 426 10.87 -28.55 -34.99
N GLU A 427 10.01 -27.76 -35.63
CA GLU A 427 10.18 -27.37 -37.04
C GLU A 427 11.12 -26.16 -37.12
N PHE A 428 12.29 -26.34 -37.70
CA PHE A 428 13.25 -25.26 -37.95
C PHE A 428 13.00 -24.66 -39.34
N ALA A 429 12.90 -23.33 -39.43
CA ALA A 429 12.77 -22.65 -40.71
C ALA A 429 13.97 -22.93 -41.66
N PRO A 430 13.80 -22.87 -42.99
CA PRO A 430 14.86 -23.18 -43.96
C PRO A 430 16.10 -22.25 -43.95
N ALA A 431 16.11 -21.21 -43.12
CA ALA A 431 17.12 -20.14 -43.11
C ALA A 431 17.80 -19.91 -41.74
N VAL A 432 17.68 -20.84 -40.78
CA VAL A 432 18.30 -20.67 -39.45
C VAL A 432 19.81 -20.91 -39.51
N GLY A 433 20.59 -19.94 -39.01
CA GLY A 433 22.02 -20.10 -38.79
C GLY A 433 22.29 -21.18 -37.73
N SER A 434 23.09 -22.18 -38.12
CA SER A 434 23.69 -23.25 -37.30
C SER A 434 22.97 -23.67 -36.00
N LEU A 435 22.41 -24.87 -35.99
CA LEU A 435 22.04 -25.59 -34.78
C LEU A 435 23.31 -26.13 -34.09
N ALA A 436 23.61 -25.66 -32.87
CA ALA A 436 24.67 -26.22 -32.04
C ALA A 436 24.04 -27.17 -31.00
N MET A 437 23.85 -28.44 -31.36
CA MET A 437 23.55 -29.49 -30.37
C MET A 437 24.85 -29.87 -29.67
N CYS A 438 24.99 -29.55 -28.38
CA CYS A 438 26.06 -30.13 -27.58
C CYS A 438 25.61 -31.55 -27.18
N GLY A 439 26.33 -32.57 -27.66
CA GLY A 439 25.90 -33.96 -27.58
C GLY A 439 25.65 -34.47 -26.16
N VAL A 440 24.49 -35.10 -25.96
CA VAL A 440 24.23 -36.00 -24.84
C VAL A 440 24.06 -37.40 -25.43
N GLY A 441 24.81 -38.36 -24.90
CA GLY A 441 24.98 -39.71 -25.44
C GLY A 441 23.66 -40.46 -25.69
N VAL A 442 23.67 -41.20 -26.80
CA VAL A 442 22.59 -42.09 -27.26
C VAL A 442 22.27 -43.17 -26.22
#